data_AF-T0GNE2-F1
#
_entry.id   AF-T0GNE2-F1
#
_cell.length_a   1.000
_cell.length_b   1.000
_cell.length_c   1.000
_cell.angle_alpha   90.00
_cell.angle_beta   90.00
_cell.angle_gamma   90.00
#
_symmetry.space_group_name_H-M   'P 1'
#
loop_
_entity.id
_entity.type
_entity.pdbx_description
1 polymer ?
#
loop_
_entity_poly.entity_id
_entity_poly.type
_entity_poly.pdbx_seq_one_letter_code
_entity_poly.pdbx_strand_id
1 'polypeptide(L)'
;MDSILLAKTAAARKMEESFLLVSNSIYNYFLSFQEFEGYLGGSRFSGKGITAIPVFADSQQTIPTAYFEWSSKKGFSLKVNSSQFSPAYDREGWNESDWERKEDLFRFAPNDSEEVFFQALDKNRMHILWKSDRGIVFSGTVERVKTGILRNLFGKF
;
A
#
# COMPACT_ATOMS: atom_id res chain seq x y z
N MET A 1 47.36 -26.58 7.86
CA MET A 1 47.15 -25.16 7.53
C MET A 1 45.70 -24.88 7.08
N ASP A 2 44.82 -25.89 7.07
CA ASP A 2 43.51 -25.81 6.40
C ASP A 2 42.33 -25.40 7.29
N SER A 3 42.44 -25.49 8.62
CA SER A 3 41.34 -25.16 9.53
C SER A 3 41.04 -23.66 9.61
N ILE A 4 42.08 -22.82 9.48
CA ILE A 4 41.95 -21.36 9.53
C ILE A 4 41.31 -20.83 8.25
N LEU A 5 41.64 -21.41 7.09
CA LEU A 5 41.05 -21.03 5.81
C LEU A 5 39.57 -21.41 5.76
N LEU A 6 39.22 -22.61 6.23
CA LEU A 6 37.83 -23.07 6.28
C LEU A 6 36.96 -22.22 7.22
N ALA A 7 37.51 -21.82 8.38
CA ALA A 7 36.83 -20.94 9.33
C ALA A 7 36.59 -19.52 8.75
N LYS A 8 37.56 -18.97 8.01
CA LYS A 8 37.42 -17.68 7.32
C LYS A 8 36.35 -17.72 6.22
N THR A 9 36.29 -18.79 5.44
CA THR A 9 35.28 -18.97 4.38
C THR A 9 33.88 -19.16 4.95
N ALA A 10 33.75 -19.89 6.06
CA ALA A 10 32.47 -20.04 6.77
C ALA A 10 32.01 -18.72 7.40
N ALA A 11 32.91 -17.94 8.00
CA ALA A 11 32.59 -16.63 8.55
C ALA A 11 32.19 -15.62 7.46
N ALA A 12 32.86 -15.63 6.31
CA ALA A 12 32.49 -14.80 5.16
C ALA A 12 31.10 -15.16 4.62
N ARG A 13 30.79 -16.46 4.45
CA ARG A 13 29.44 -16.90 4.07
C ARG A 13 28.38 -16.50 5.09
N LYS A 14 28.67 -16.65 6.39
CA LYS A 14 27.73 -16.26 7.46
C LYS A 14 27.53 -14.74 7.51
N MET A 15 28.56 -13.97 7.18
CA MET A 15 28.51 -12.51 7.07
C MET A 15 27.71 -12.08 5.83
N GLU A 16 27.83 -12.78 4.71
CA GLU A 16 27.10 -12.53 3.47
C GLU A 16 25.64 -12.99 3.55
N GLU A 17 25.37 -14.12 4.21
CA GLU A 17 24.01 -14.55 4.60
C GLU A 17 23.39 -13.59 5.61
N SER A 18 24.17 -13.01 6.54
CA SER A 18 23.70 -11.96 7.43
C SER A 18 23.46 -10.62 6.71
N PHE A 19 24.19 -10.33 5.63
CA PHE A 19 23.97 -9.16 4.78
C PHE A 19 22.69 -9.31 3.96
N LEU A 20 22.38 -10.54 3.52
CA LEU A 20 21.09 -10.86 2.90
C LEU A 20 19.91 -10.89 3.90
N LEU A 21 20.18 -11.16 5.18
CA LEU A 21 19.19 -11.10 6.28
C LEU A 21 19.03 -9.69 6.87
N VAL A 22 19.89 -8.74 6.52
CA VAL A 22 19.79 -7.32 6.90
C VAL A 22 19.61 -6.47 5.65
N SER A 23 18.45 -6.61 5.02
CA SER A 23 17.83 -5.47 4.31
C SER A 23 16.48 -5.14 4.96
N ASN A 24 16.52 -4.86 6.26
CA ASN A 24 15.55 -3.96 6.92
C ASN A 24 15.77 -2.49 6.51
N SER A 25 16.52 -2.26 5.44
CA SER A 25 16.72 -0.95 4.86
C SER A 25 15.40 -0.51 4.26
N ILE A 26 14.77 0.47 4.89
CA ILE A 26 13.64 1.24 4.36
C ILE A 26 14.18 2.00 3.14
N TYR A 27 14.31 1.30 2.02
CA TYR A 27 14.52 1.94 0.73
C TYR A 27 13.18 2.46 0.28
N ASN A 28 13.14 3.74 -0.08
CA ASN A 28 12.05 4.28 -0.90
C ASN A 28 11.87 3.37 -2.11
N TYR A 29 10.85 2.53 -2.05
CA TYR A 29 10.74 1.37 -2.93
C TYR A 29 10.52 1.74 -4.39
N PHE A 30 10.14 3.00 -4.66
CA PHE A 30 9.66 3.44 -5.96
C PHE A 30 10.33 4.77 -6.34
N LEU A 31 11.27 4.70 -7.28
CA LEU A 31 11.87 5.84 -7.97
C LEU A 31 11.09 6.20 -9.25
N SER A 32 10.24 5.29 -9.73
CA SER A 32 9.40 5.49 -10.91
C SER A 32 8.01 4.89 -10.74
N PHE A 33 7.08 5.34 -11.59
CA PHE A 33 5.75 4.77 -11.65
C PHE A 33 5.77 3.27 -12.02
N GLN A 34 6.65 2.85 -12.93
CA GLN A 34 6.82 1.44 -13.33
C GLN A 34 7.16 0.53 -12.14
N GLU A 35 8.00 1.02 -11.21
CA GLU A 35 8.35 0.28 -10.00
C GLU A 35 7.18 0.19 -9.02
N PHE A 36 6.38 1.26 -8.90
CA PHE A 36 5.14 1.23 -8.13
C PHE A 36 4.15 0.20 -8.72
N GLU A 37 3.92 0.23 -10.04
CA GLU A 37 3.09 -0.78 -10.71
C GLU A 37 3.61 -2.20 -10.49
N GLY A 38 4.93 -2.40 -10.65
CA GLY A 38 5.59 -3.68 -10.42
C GLY A 38 5.41 -4.18 -8.98
N TYR A 39 5.48 -3.26 -8.01
CA TYR A 39 5.14 -3.57 -6.63
C TYR A 39 3.69 -4.00 -6.49
N LEU A 40 2.73 -3.29 -7.05
CA LEU A 40 1.32 -3.69 -6.95
C LEU A 40 1.12 -5.10 -7.51
N GLY A 41 1.71 -5.41 -8.66
CA GLY A 41 1.81 -6.79 -9.18
C GLY A 41 0.46 -7.50 -9.30
N GLY A 42 -0.63 -6.77 -9.57
CA GLY A 42 -1.98 -7.33 -9.63
C GLY A 42 -2.56 -7.73 -8.27
N SER A 43 -1.91 -7.37 -7.17
CA SER A 43 -2.33 -7.73 -5.82
C SER A 43 -3.45 -6.82 -5.33
N ARG A 44 -4.29 -7.39 -4.47
CA ARG A 44 -5.25 -6.63 -3.66
C ARG A 44 -4.62 -6.30 -2.32
N PHE A 45 -4.92 -5.12 -1.81
CA PHE A 45 -4.55 -4.67 -0.48
C PHE A 45 -5.81 -4.35 0.31
N SER A 46 -5.80 -4.65 1.61
CA SER A 46 -6.88 -4.26 2.51
C SER A 46 -6.35 -3.99 3.91
N GLY A 47 -6.98 -3.05 4.61
CA GLY A 47 -6.57 -2.71 5.97
C GLY A 47 -7.54 -1.78 6.67
N LYS A 48 -7.46 -1.76 7.99
CA LYS A 48 -8.21 -0.85 8.85
C LYS A 48 -7.40 0.41 9.11
N GLY A 49 -8.09 1.51 9.34
CA GLY A 49 -7.45 2.79 9.62
C GLY A 49 -8.32 3.69 10.48
N ILE A 50 -8.05 4.98 10.38
CA ILE A 50 -8.79 6.05 11.04
C ILE A 50 -9.36 7.02 10.01
N THR A 51 -10.35 7.78 10.43
CA THR A 51 -10.87 8.95 9.73
C THR A 51 -10.86 10.15 10.66
N ALA A 52 -10.66 11.33 10.09
CA ALA A 52 -10.77 12.61 10.78
C ALA A 52 -11.56 13.58 9.90
N ILE A 53 -12.77 13.18 9.53
CA ILE A 53 -13.77 14.06 8.94
C ILE A 53 -14.73 14.48 10.06
N PRO A 54 -15.05 15.78 10.21
CA PRO A 54 -16.04 16.23 11.17
C PRO A 54 -17.38 15.54 10.90
N VAL A 55 -17.89 14.84 11.92
CA VAL A 55 -19.19 14.17 11.85
C VAL A 55 -20.17 14.84 12.79
N PHE A 56 -21.37 15.11 12.29
CA PHE A 56 -22.45 15.73 13.06
C PHE A 56 -23.44 14.72 13.65
N ALA A 57 -23.17 13.40 13.57
CA ALA A 57 -24.12 12.36 13.93
C ALA A 57 -23.58 11.37 14.97
N ASP A 58 -24.41 11.04 15.97
CA ASP A 58 -24.16 10.08 17.08
C ASP A 58 -24.11 8.59 16.65
N SER A 59 -23.88 8.31 15.37
CA SER A 59 -23.85 6.94 14.86
C SER A 59 -22.63 6.17 15.36
N GLN A 60 -22.80 4.88 15.68
CA GLN A 60 -21.67 3.99 15.99
C GLN A 60 -20.62 4.04 14.88
N GLN A 61 -19.44 4.56 15.21
CA GLN A 61 -18.34 4.73 14.28
C GLN A 61 -17.74 3.37 13.95
N THR A 62 -18.08 2.82 12.78
CA THR A 62 -17.37 1.64 12.26
C THR A 62 -15.94 2.01 11.92
N ILE A 63 -15.00 1.11 12.23
CA ILE A 63 -13.58 1.30 11.89
C ILE A 63 -13.46 1.32 10.36
N PRO A 64 -12.99 2.41 9.74
CA PRO A 64 -12.91 2.51 8.30
C PRO A 64 -11.94 1.45 7.76
N THR A 65 -12.35 0.80 6.66
CA THR A 65 -11.55 -0.24 6.00
C THR A 65 -11.29 0.16 4.56
N ALA A 66 -10.02 0.28 4.19
CA ALA A 66 -9.60 0.55 2.82
C ALA A 66 -9.40 -0.76 2.03
N TYR A 67 -9.71 -0.70 0.75
CA TYR A 67 -9.46 -1.72 -0.26
C TYR A 67 -8.79 -1.06 -1.45
N PHE A 68 -7.73 -1.68 -1.95
CA PHE A 68 -6.95 -1.14 -3.05
C PHE A 68 -6.53 -2.27 -4.00
N GLU A 69 -6.79 -2.12 -5.29
CA GLU A 69 -6.39 -3.06 -6.35
C GLU A 69 -5.94 -2.25 -7.57
N TRP A 70 -4.82 -2.64 -8.17
CA TRP A 70 -4.46 -2.25 -9.53
C TRP A 70 -4.20 -3.50 -10.36
N SER A 71 -4.74 -3.54 -11.57
CA SER A 71 -4.21 -4.43 -12.61
C SER A 71 -4.46 -3.84 -13.98
N SER A 72 -3.56 -4.09 -14.93
CA SER A 72 -3.72 -3.72 -16.33
C SER A 72 -4.99 -4.27 -17.00
N LYS A 73 -5.63 -5.29 -16.40
CA LYS A 73 -6.88 -5.90 -16.90
C LYS A 73 -8.15 -5.33 -16.29
N LYS A 74 -8.11 -4.89 -15.03
CA LYS A 74 -9.30 -4.46 -14.27
C LYS A 74 -9.33 -2.98 -13.95
N GLY A 75 -8.23 -2.28 -14.20
CA GLY A 75 -8.13 -0.91 -13.81
C GLY A 75 -7.71 -0.72 -12.34
N PHE A 76 -7.79 0.53 -11.89
CA PHE A 76 -7.45 0.99 -10.54
C PHE A 76 -8.74 1.07 -9.73
N SER A 77 -8.71 0.50 -8.54
CA SER A 77 -9.80 0.54 -7.58
C SER A 77 -9.28 0.90 -6.20
N LEU A 78 -9.77 1.99 -5.62
CA LEU A 78 -9.53 2.39 -4.24
C LEU A 78 -10.87 2.68 -3.57
N LYS A 79 -11.19 1.95 -2.50
CA LYS A 79 -12.46 2.07 -1.79
C LYS A 79 -12.22 2.17 -0.30
N VAL A 80 -12.93 3.05 0.39
CA VAL A 80 -12.97 3.08 1.85
C VAL A 80 -14.40 2.78 2.28
N ASN A 81 -14.59 1.75 3.09
CA ASN A 81 -15.88 1.48 3.71
C ASN A 81 -15.85 2.05 5.13
N SER A 82 -16.72 3.02 5.41
CA SER A 82 -16.98 3.53 6.76
C SER A 82 -18.49 3.63 7.01
N SER A 83 -18.87 3.95 8.25
CA SER A 83 -20.28 4.09 8.67
C SER A 83 -20.95 5.33 8.06
N GLN A 84 -20.16 6.30 7.62
CA GLN A 84 -20.64 7.65 7.28
C GLN A 84 -20.34 8.04 5.84
N PHE A 85 -19.30 7.45 5.25
CA PHE A 85 -18.87 7.71 3.88
C PHE A 85 -18.24 6.44 3.28
N SER A 86 -18.59 6.13 2.04
CA SER A 86 -18.01 4.99 1.30
C SER A 86 -17.41 5.43 -0.04
N PRO A 87 -16.38 6.30 -0.04
CA PRO A 87 -15.83 6.82 -1.26
C PRO A 87 -15.08 5.72 -2.01
N ALA A 88 -15.23 5.76 -3.33
CA ALA A 88 -14.65 4.80 -4.24
C ALA A 88 -14.12 5.52 -5.49
N TYR A 89 -12.92 5.16 -5.89
CA TYR A 89 -12.36 5.49 -7.20
C TYR A 89 -12.16 4.20 -7.98
N ASP A 90 -12.94 4.05 -9.04
CA ASP A 90 -12.80 2.96 -10.01
C ASP A 90 -12.50 3.58 -11.38
N ARG A 91 -11.40 3.13 -12.02
CA ARG A 91 -11.00 3.60 -13.36
C ARG A 91 -10.47 2.44 -14.17
N GLU A 92 -10.97 2.27 -15.40
CA GLU A 92 -10.53 1.18 -16.29
C GLU A 92 -9.10 1.35 -16.81
N GLY A 93 -8.60 2.59 -16.84
CA GLY A 93 -7.28 2.93 -17.36
C GLY A 93 -6.38 3.62 -16.34
N TRP A 94 -5.09 3.59 -16.62
CA TRP A 94 -4.08 4.35 -15.88
C TRP A 94 -3.83 5.68 -16.60
N ASN A 95 -3.94 6.80 -15.89
CA ASN A 95 -3.57 8.12 -16.42
C ASN A 95 -2.35 8.64 -15.65
N GLU A 96 -1.19 8.68 -16.31
CA GLU A 96 0.07 9.09 -15.67
C GLU A 96 0.01 10.50 -15.08
N SER A 97 -0.79 11.42 -15.63
CA SER A 97 -0.89 12.80 -15.13
C SER A 97 -1.50 12.89 -13.73
N ASP A 98 -2.24 11.88 -13.30
CA ASP A 98 -2.90 11.85 -12.00
C ASP A 98 -1.95 11.37 -10.89
N TRP A 99 -0.76 10.91 -11.27
CA TRP A 99 0.22 10.30 -10.39
C TRP A 99 1.51 11.09 -10.35
N GLU A 100 2.00 11.32 -9.15
CA GLU A 100 3.22 12.08 -8.92
C GLU A 100 4.06 11.34 -7.87
N ARG A 101 5.32 11.07 -8.19
CA ARG A 101 6.28 10.57 -7.20
C ARG A 101 6.74 11.74 -6.33
N LYS A 102 6.54 11.66 -5.01
CA LYS A 102 7.03 12.64 -4.04
C LYS A 102 7.90 11.95 -3.01
N GLU A 103 9.17 12.32 -2.90
CA GLU A 103 10.13 11.76 -1.93
C GLU A 103 9.92 10.25 -1.70
N ASP A 104 9.35 9.91 -0.54
CA ASP A 104 9.18 8.56 0.02
C ASP A 104 7.81 7.93 -0.27
N LEU A 105 7.00 8.56 -1.13
CA LEU A 105 5.61 8.17 -1.39
C LEU A 105 5.14 8.46 -2.82
N PHE A 106 4.04 7.81 -3.22
CA PHE A 106 3.34 8.07 -4.47
C PHE A 106 2.05 8.83 -4.18
N ARG A 107 1.86 9.97 -4.84
CA ARG A 107 0.64 10.76 -4.77
C ARG A 107 -0.25 10.40 -5.96
N PHE A 108 -1.53 10.22 -5.67
CA PHE A 108 -2.63 10.14 -6.63
C PHE A 108 -3.59 11.29 -6.35
N ALA A 109 -3.83 12.13 -7.35
CA ALA A 109 -4.73 13.28 -7.25
C ALA A 109 -5.92 13.06 -8.19
N PRO A 110 -6.99 12.38 -7.74
CA PRO A 110 -8.09 12.02 -8.62
C PRO A 110 -8.92 13.22 -9.12
N ASN A 111 -8.90 14.33 -8.37
CA ASN A 111 -9.57 15.60 -8.65
C ASN A 111 -8.95 16.71 -7.78
N ASP A 112 -9.47 17.93 -7.90
CA ASP A 112 -8.94 19.13 -7.22
C ASP A 112 -9.17 19.15 -5.69
N SER A 113 -10.09 18.33 -5.18
CA SER A 113 -10.47 18.31 -3.76
C SER A 113 -9.84 17.18 -2.97
N GLU A 114 -9.18 16.22 -3.62
CA GLU A 114 -8.70 15.00 -2.97
C GLU A 114 -7.29 14.60 -3.40
N GLU A 115 -6.56 14.04 -2.44
CA GLU A 115 -5.21 13.51 -2.64
C GLU A 115 -5.06 12.21 -1.86
N VAL A 116 -4.45 11.20 -2.49
CA VAL A 116 -4.14 9.92 -1.87
C VAL A 116 -2.64 9.70 -1.94
N PHE A 117 -2.02 9.44 -0.80
CA PHE A 117 -0.61 9.10 -0.69
C PHE A 117 -0.45 7.61 -0.38
N PHE A 118 0.48 6.99 -1.09
CA PHE A 118 0.83 5.58 -0.98
C PHE A 118 2.30 5.47 -0.56
N GLN A 119 2.55 4.99 0.65
CA GLN A 119 3.90 4.78 1.17
C GLN A 119 4.12 3.30 1.45
N ALA A 120 5.00 2.66 0.69
CA ALA A 120 5.36 1.27 0.98
C ALA A 120 6.11 1.19 2.31
N LEU A 121 5.67 0.30 3.18
CA LEU A 121 6.34 -0.01 4.43
C LEU A 121 7.27 -1.21 4.26
N ASP A 122 6.80 -2.21 3.50
CA ASP A 122 7.58 -3.34 3.03
C ASP A 122 6.90 -3.98 1.80
N LYS A 123 7.44 -5.11 1.34
CA LYS A 123 6.92 -5.85 0.17
C LYS A 123 5.43 -6.22 0.25
N ASN A 124 4.84 -6.29 1.44
CA ASN A 124 3.46 -6.74 1.67
C ASN A 124 2.56 -5.65 2.27
N ARG A 125 3.12 -4.58 2.82
CA ARG A 125 2.37 -3.56 3.56
C ARG A 125 2.63 -2.18 3.01
N MET A 126 1.58 -1.36 3.01
CA MET A 126 1.62 0.02 2.53
C MET A 126 0.76 0.88 3.45
N HIS A 127 1.21 2.07 3.78
CA HIS A 127 0.38 3.09 4.40
C HIS A 127 -0.35 3.87 3.31
N ILE A 128 -1.65 4.10 3.51
CA ILE A 128 -2.48 4.96 2.68
C ILE A 128 -2.92 6.15 3.52
N LEU A 129 -2.67 7.36 3.01
CA LEU A 129 -3.27 8.59 3.51
C LEU A 129 -4.14 9.21 2.42
N TRP A 130 -5.45 9.19 2.62
CA TRP A 130 -6.44 9.82 1.74
C TRP A 130 -6.99 11.08 2.42
N LYS A 131 -6.70 12.23 1.82
CA LYS A 131 -7.17 13.54 2.23
C LYS A 131 -8.25 14.04 1.29
N SER A 132 -9.22 14.76 1.84
CA SER A 132 -10.13 15.64 1.11
C SER A 132 -10.10 17.05 1.71
N ASP A 133 -10.78 17.98 1.06
CA ASP A 133 -11.09 19.32 1.58
C ASP A 133 -11.77 19.28 2.98
N ARG A 134 -12.51 18.21 3.26
CA ARG A 134 -13.22 17.99 4.53
C ARG A 134 -12.38 17.33 5.63
N GLY A 135 -11.17 16.85 5.34
CA GLY A 135 -10.28 16.22 6.32
C GLY A 135 -9.69 14.89 5.86
N ILE A 136 -9.49 13.96 6.79
CA ILE A 136 -8.86 12.66 6.50
C ILE A 136 -9.96 11.63 6.24
N VAL A 137 -10.13 11.27 4.96
CA VAL A 137 -11.00 10.17 4.53
C VAL A 137 -10.50 8.85 5.12
N PHE A 138 -9.20 8.59 5.00
CA PHE A 138 -8.57 7.39 5.55
C PHE A 138 -7.10 7.63 5.86
N SER A 139 -6.63 7.11 6.99
CA SER A 139 -5.21 6.92 7.26
C SER A 139 -5.00 5.57 7.92
N GLY A 140 -4.17 4.72 7.34
CA GLY A 140 -3.94 3.39 7.88
C GLY A 140 -3.04 2.51 7.03
N THR A 141 -2.64 1.38 7.60
CA THR A 141 -1.83 0.38 6.91
C THR A 141 -2.74 -0.63 6.23
N VAL A 142 -2.52 -0.85 4.93
CA VAL A 142 -3.12 -1.92 4.14
C VAL A 142 -2.10 -3.02 3.88
N GLU A 143 -2.56 -4.26 3.86
CA GLU A 143 -1.73 -5.44 3.64
C GLU A 143 -2.19 -6.20 2.40
N ARG A 144 -1.25 -6.85 1.71
CA ARG A 144 -1.58 -7.74 0.60
C ARG A 144 -2.52 -8.85 1.03
N VAL A 145 -3.63 -8.95 0.33
CA VAL A 145 -4.62 -10.02 0.49
C VAL A 145 -4.04 -11.29 -0.15
N LYS A 146 -3.76 -12.31 0.68
CA LYS A 146 -3.30 -13.61 0.19
C LYS A 146 -4.37 -14.25 -0.70
N THR A 147 -3.99 -14.52 -1.94
CA THR A 147 -4.84 -15.00 -3.05
C THR A 147 -5.63 -16.28 -2.76
N GLY A 148 -5.27 -17.06 -1.73
CA GLY A 148 -5.91 -18.34 -1.40
C GLY A 148 -7.03 -18.31 -0.35
N ILE A 149 -7.12 -17.30 0.52
CA ILE A 149 -8.01 -17.36 1.71
C ILE A 149 -9.20 -16.40 1.62
N LEU A 150 -9.10 -15.31 0.86
CA LEU A 150 -10.10 -14.23 0.90
C LEU A 150 -10.83 -13.98 -0.44
N ARG A 151 -10.58 -14.80 -1.47
CA ARG A 151 -11.29 -14.67 -2.77
C ARG A 151 -12.81 -14.87 -2.61
N ASN A 152 -13.26 -15.61 -1.59
CA ASN A 152 -14.68 -15.89 -1.33
C ASN A 152 -15.39 -14.88 -0.41
N LEU A 153 -14.65 -14.03 0.33
CA LEU A 153 -15.26 -13.05 1.26
C LEU A 153 -15.48 -11.67 0.63
N PHE A 154 -14.79 -11.37 -0.49
CA PHE A 154 -14.83 -10.06 -1.15
C PHE A 154 -15.35 -10.11 -2.59
N GLY A 155 -15.96 -11.23 -2.99
CA GLY A 155 -16.58 -11.42 -4.30
C GLY A 155 -18.09 -11.43 -4.21
N LYS A 156 -18.71 -10.29 -3.89
CA LYS A 156 -20.13 -9.94 -4.16
C LYS A 156 -20.41 -8.54 -3.60
N PHE A 157 -20.08 -7.52 -4.39
CA PHE A 157 -20.82 -6.27 -4.48
C PHE A 157 -20.81 -5.86 -5.94
#